data_AF-A0A662NSJ7-F1
#
_entry.id   AF-A0A662NSJ7-F1
#
_cell.length_a   1.000
_cell.length_b   1.000
_cell.length_c   1.000
_cell.angle_alpha   90.00
_cell.angle_beta   90.00
_cell.angle_gamma   90.00
#
_symmetry.space_group_name_H-M   'P 1'
#
loop_
_entity.id
_entity.type
_entity.pdbx_description
1 polymer ?
#
loop_
_entity_poly.entity_id
_entity_poly.type
_entity_poly.pdbx_seq_one_letter_code
_entity_poly.pdbx_strand_id
1 'polypeptide(L)'
;MNVLDRLEYTELKKILDSYISTDAGKLKLEELSPNLPEEEILKRFKLIESIGEIIEGGSRLNFFDFPHIKKALDMALQGASLPTIEIKKVGIFLTEYDKLYESLLGHLPQDILPSPEPLKVLKRKIHSTFEDDGELKEKASPLLYELRVKKRKLREEIYRIFEKLLLDYGRQGLLRDNIITLRNGRFVLPFASHVKPRGVVHGFSKTEETLYVEPFETVEIQNKYVKLIEEEREERERIIREILGLLWENAPLIKEIWEALGFIEVIYALYRFKDEYNCV
;
A
#
# COMPACT_ATOMS: atom_id res chain seq x y z
N MET A 1 -14.61 -10.21 40.84
CA MET A 1 -14.77 -11.20 39.76
C MET A 1 -16.16 -11.01 39.18
N ASN A 2 -16.27 -10.57 37.93
CA ASN A 2 -17.55 -10.31 37.29
C ASN A 2 -18.21 -11.66 36.91
N VAL A 3 -19.53 -11.71 36.72
CA VAL A 3 -20.28 -12.89 36.27
C VAL A 3 -19.68 -13.48 34.99
N LEU A 4 -19.22 -12.63 34.07
CA LEU A 4 -18.58 -13.06 32.82
C LEU A 4 -17.26 -13.81 33.05
N ASP A 5 -16.47 -13.44 34.06
CA ASP A 5 -15.24 -14.15 34.42
C ASP A 5 -15.57 -15.55 34.97
N ARG A 6 -16.64 -15.67 35.76
CA ARG A 6 -17.10 -16.95 36.32
C ARG A 6 -17.70 -17.88 35.28
N LEU A 7 -18.27 -17.32 34.21
CA LEU A 7 -18.78 -18.06 33.06
C LEU A 7 -17.71 -18.33 32.01
N GLU A 8 -16.44 -17.98 32.31
CA GLU A 8 -15.30 -18.15 31.41
C GLU A 8 -15.54 -17.54 30.01
N TYR A 9 -16.33 -16.46 29.95
CA TYR A 9 -16.74 -15.85 28.68
C TYR A 9 -15.54 -15.32 27.88
N THR A 10 -14.50 -14.88 28.57
CA THR A 10 -13.23 -14.48 27.95
C THR A 10 -12.52 -15.68 27.29
N GLU A 11 -12.60 -16.88 27.87
CA GLU A 11 -12.02 -18.08 27.25
C GLU A 11 -12.84 -18.51 26.02
N LEU A 12 -14.17 -18.40 26.07
CA LEU A 12 -15.01 -18.60 24.88
C LEU A 12 -14.61 -17.66 23.74
N LYS A 13 -14.38 -16.37 24.04
CA LYS A 13 -13.89 -15.42 23.04
C LYS A 13 -12.54 -15.84 22.45
N LYS A 14 -11.62 -16.38 23.25
CA LYS A 14 -10.35 -16.90 22.73
C LYS A 14 -10.53 -18.10 21.80
N ILE A 15 -11.51 -18.97 22.06
CA ILE A 15 -11.85 -20.06 21.13
C ILE A 15 -12.36 -19.47 19.82
N LEU A 16 -13.27 -18.49 19.88
CA LEU A 16 -13.80 -17.83 18.69
C LEU A 16 -12.73 -17.07 17.89
N ASP A 17 -11.75 -16.48 18.58
CA ASP A 17 -10.61 -15.78 17.95
C ASP A 17 -9.81 -16.70 17.00
N SER A 18 -9.82 -18.02 17.23
CA SER A 18 -9.16 -18.99 16.34
C SER A 18 -9.78 -19.06 14.94
N TYR A 19 -11.04 -18.61 14.78
CA TYR A 19 -11.72 -18.52 13.48
C TYR A 19 -11.67 -17.11 12.87
N ILE A 20 -11.05 -16.15 13.55
CA ILE A 20 -11.03 -14.74 13.19
C ILE A 20 -9.62 -14.32 12.77
N SER A 21 -9.53 -13.69 11.60
CA SER A 21 -8.29 -13.34 10.94
C SER A 21 -8.19 -11.84 10.66
N THR A 22 -9.31 -11.15 10.41
CA THR A 22 -9.28 -9.73 10.05
C THR A 22 -9.15 -8.81 11.27
N ASP A 23 -8.68 -7.58 11.07
CA ASP A 23 -8.70 -6.56 12.15
C ASP A 23 -10.13 -6.13 12.50
N ALA A 24 -11.04 -6.14 11.52
CA ALA A 24 -12.45 -5.88 11.74
C ALA A 24 -13.10 -6.94 12.64
N GLY A 25 -12.87 -8.21 12.36
CA GLY A 25 -13.41 -9.33 13.12
C GLY A 25 -12.91 -9.32 14.55
N LYS A 26 -11.61 -9.05 14.76
CA LYS A 26 -11.03 -8.91 16.11
C LYS A 26 -11.71 -7.82 16.92
N LEU A 27 -11.91 -6.65 16.32
CA LEU A 27 -12.63 -5.55 16.98
C LEU A 27 -14.08 -5.95 17.30
N LYS A 28 -14.78 -6.60 16.37
CA LYS A 28 -16.16 -7.05 16.57
C LYS A 28 -16.30 -8.18 17.60
N LEU A 29 -15.29 -9.04 17.73
CA LEU A 29 -15.22 -10.06 18.77
C LEU A 29 -15.04 -9.43 20.16
N GLU A 30 -14.22 -8.39 20.27
CA GLU A 30 -14.09 -7.63 21.52
C GLU A 30 -15.42 -7.00 21.94
N GLU A 31 -16.20 -6.48 20.99
CA GLU A 31 -17.55 -5.92 21.21
C GLU A 31 -18.63 -6.97 21.51
N LEU A 32 -18.38 -8.26 21.24
CA LEU A 32 -19.36 -9.32 21.47
C LEU A 32 -19.77 -9.38 22.95
N SER A 33 -21.07 -9.33 23.21
CA SER A 33 -21.64 -9.36 24.56
C SER A 33 -22.77 -10.38 24.61
N PRO A 34 -22.94 -11.12 25.73
CA PRO A 34 -24.06 -12.04 25.89
C PRO A 34 -25.36 -11.33 26.26
N ASN A 35 -25.31 -10.04 26.60
CA ASN A 35 -26.49 -9.25 26.99
C ASN A 35 -27.01 -8.44 25.80
N LEU A 36 -27.71 -9.12 24.89
CA LEU A 36 -28.33 -8.53 23.70
C LEU A 36 -29.86 -8.59 23.80
N PRO A 37 -30.59 -7.63 23.19
CA PRO A 37 -32.03 -7.74 23.03
C PRO A 37 -32.42 -9.02 22.27
N GLU A 38 -33.56 -9.62 22.61
CA GLU A 38 -34.04 -10.86 21.98
C GLU A 38 -34.11 -10.75 20.44
N GLU A 39 -34.57 -9.61 19.92
CA GLU A 39 -34.64 -9.35 18.48
C GLU A 39 -33.27 -9.48 17.79
N GLU A 40 -32.22 -8.94 18.42
CA GLU A 40 -30.85 -9.01 17.90
C GLU A 40 -30.29 -10.43 17.98
N ILE A 41 -30.62 -11.17 19.04
CA ILE A 41 -30.25 -12.59 19.18
C ILE A 41 -30.88 -13.41 18.05
N LEU A 42 -32.19 -13.26 17.83
CA LEU A 42 -32.90 -13.96 16.75
C LEU A 42 -32.37 -13.58 15.37
N LYS A 43 -32.01 -12.31 15.14
CA LYS A 43 -31.36 -11.86 13.90
C LYS A 43 -30.04 -12.60 13.69
N ARG A 44 -29.20 -12.72 14.72
CA ARG A 44 -27.92 -13.43 14.64
C ARG A 44 -28.08 -14.92 14.37
N PHE A 45 -29.03 -15.61 15.01
CA PHE A 45 -29.30 -17.02 14.73
C PHE A 45 -29.68 -17.25 13.27
N LYS A 46 -30.55 -16.42 12.69
CA LYS A 46 -30.89 -16.50 11.26
C LYS A 46 -29.66 -16.31 10.37
N LEU A 47 -28.77 -15.38 10.72
CA LEU A 47 -27.53 -15.16 9.96
C LEU A 47 -26.57 -16.35 10.07
N ILE A 48 -26.47 -16.98 11.25
CA ILE A 48 -25.69 -18.22 11.45
C ILE A 48 -26.23 -19.34 10.56
N GLU A 49 -27.55 -19.50 10.47
CA GLU A 49 -28.19 -20.45 9.57
C GLU A 49 -27.87 -20.14 8.10
N SER A 50 -28.01 -18.88 7.66
CA SER A 50 -27.67 -18.47 6.29
C SER A 50 -26.20 -18.74 5.94
N ILE A 51 -25.26 -18.51 6.87
CA ILE A 51 -23.85 -18.85 6.66
C ILE A 51 -23.66 -20.37 6.54
N GLY A 52 -24.40 -21.16 7.31
CA GLY A 52 -24.40 -22.61 7.19
C GLY A 52 -24.87 -23.10 5.83
N GLU A 53 -26.00 -22.59 5.32
CA GLU A 53 -26.51 -22.94 3.99
C GLU A 53 -25.48 -22.65 2.87
N ILE A 54 -24.76 -21.54 2.98
CA ILE A 54 -23.70 -21.16 2.03
C ILE A 54 -22.55 -22.17 2.03
N ILE A 55 -22.09 -22.56 3.23
CA ILE A 55 -20.96 -23.48 3.40
C ILE A 55 -21.34 -24.91 2.99
N GLU A 56 -22.53 -25.37 3.39
CA GLU A 56 -23.09 -26.67 2.99
C GLU A 56 -23.36 -26.75 1.48
N GLY A 57 -23.70 -25.62 0.86
CA GLY A 57 -23.79 -25.46 -0.59
C GLY A 57 -22.43 -25.52 -1.33
N GLY A 58 -21.32 -25.68 -0.60
CA GLY A 58 -19.98 -25.86 -1.14
C GLY A 58 -19.17 -24.57 -1.29
N SER A 59 -19.72 -23.42 -0.89
CA SER A 59 -18.98 -22.16 -0.92
C SER A 59 -17.92 -22.10 0.18
N ARG A 60 -16.77 -21.51 -0.12
CA ARG A 60 -15.70 -21.29 0.84
C ARG A 60 -15.58 -19.80 1.15
N LEU A 61 -15.93 -19.42 2.37
CA LEU A 61 -15.71 -18.06 2.86
C LEU A 61 -14.26 -17.95 3.34
N ASN A 62 -13.47 -17.08 2.70
CA ASN A 62 -12.07 -16.84 3.06
C ASN A 62 -11.89 -15.44 3.63
N PHE A 63 -11.42 -15.37 4.87
CA PHE A 63 -11.12 -14.12 5.56
C PHE A 63 -9.60 -13.86 5.68
N PHE A 64 -8.75 -14.89 5.49
CA PHE A 64 -7.31 -14.80 5.70
C PHE A 64 -6.59 -13.88 4.70
N ASP A 65 -7.15 -13.70 3.51
CA ASP A 65 -6.55 -12.87 2.45
C ASP A 65 -6.81 -11.36 2.66
N PHE A 66 -7.67 -11.00 3.62
CA PHE A 66 -7.96 -9.59 3.92
C PHE A 66 -6.78 -8.92 4.62
N PRO A 67 -6.26 -7.80 4.09
CA PRO A 67 -5.23 -7.04 4.78
C PRO A 67 -5.84 -6.26 5.94
N HIS A 68 -5.04 -6.04 6.98
CA HIS A 68 -5.40 -5.09 8.04
C HIS A 68 -5.37 -3.66 7.51
N ILE A 69 -6.53 -3.00 7.48
CA ILE A 69 -6.68 -1.65 6.94
C ILE A 69 -7.16 -0.63 7.97
N LYS A 70 -7.39 -1.01 9.23
CA LYS A 70 -7.93 -0.11 10.26
C LYS A 70 -7.15 1.21 10.34
N LYS A 71 -5.81 1.14 10.36
CA LYS A 71 -4.95 2.33 10.41
C LYS A 71 -5.11 3.20 9.15
N ALA A 72 -5.12 2.60 7.97
CA ALA A 72 -5.33 3.31 6.71
C ALA A 72 -6.71 4.00 6.70
N LEU A 73 -7.74 3.30 7.17
CA LEU A 73 -9.10 3.81 7.26
C LEU A 73 -9.22 4.98 8.24
N ASP A 74 -8.68 4.84 9.46
CA ASP A 74 -8.69 5.91 10.49
C ASP A 74 -8.01 7.19 9.96
N MET A 75 -6.90 7.04 9.22
CA MET A 75 -6.19 8.15 8.59
C MET A 75 -6.98 8.76 7.43
N ALA A 76 -7.61 7.93 6.59
CA ALA A 76 -8.40 8.40 5.46
C ALA A 76 -9.64 9.19 5.91
N LEU A 77 -10.32 8.75 6.97
CA LEU A 77 -11.46 9.46 7.56
C LEU A 77 -11.09 10.85 8.09
N GLN A 78 -9.82 11.05 8.48
CA GLN A 78 -9.30 12.33 8.94
C GLN A 78 -8.74 13.20 7.80
N GLY A 79 -8.80 12.74 6.55
CA GLY A 79 -8.17 13.43 5.42
C GLY A 79 -6.64 13.46 5.50
N ALA A 80 -6.03 12.53 6.23
CA ALA A 80 -4.58 12.47 6.39
C ALA A 80 -3.90 11.83 5.15
N SER A 81 -2.61 12.11 4.99
CA SER A 81 -1.78 11.45 3.95
C SER A 81 -1.48 10.00 4.34
N LEU A 82 -1.55 9.09 3.38
CA LEU A 82 -1.20 7.67 3.58
C LEU A 82 0.06 7.29 2.78
N PRO A 83 0.92 6.41 3.33
CA PRO A 83 1.94 5.72 2.55
C PRO A 83 1.31 4.93 1.40
N THR A 84 2.00 4.83 0.25
CA THR A 84 1.48 4.13 -0.94
C THR A 84 1.13 2.68 -0.68
N ILE A 85 1.90 1.99 0.16
CA ILE A 85 1.63 0.61 0.55
C ILE A 85 0.29 0.45 1.30
N GLU A 86 -0.10 1.43 2.10
CA GLU A 86 -1.38 1.41 2.81
C GLU A 86 -2.55 1.66 1.84
N ILE A 87 -2.36 2.52 0.83
CA ILE A 87 -3.35 2.71 -0.25
C ILE A 87 -3.53 1.41 -1.06
N LYS A 88 -2.43 0.70 -1.37
CA LYS A 88 -2.48 -0.59 -2.06
C LYS A 88 -3.23 -1.64 -1.24
N LYS A 89 -3.02 -1.71 0.07
CA LYS A 89 -3.78 -2.60 0.97
C LYS A 89 -5.28 -2.34 0.89
N VAL A 90 -5.73 -1.08 0.82
CA VAL A 90 -7.15 -0.78 0.59
C VAL A 90 -7.63 -1.36 -0.75
N GLY A 91 -6.82 -1.27 -1.81
CA GLY A 91 -7.15 -1.91 -3.09
C GLY A 91 -7.32 -3.43 -3.00
N ILE A 92 -6.45 -4.11 -2.25
CA ILE A 92 -6.52 -5.55 -2.00
C ILE A 92 -7.77 -5.87 -1.18
N PHE A 93 -8.03 -5.14 -0.10
CA PHE A 93 -9.23 -5.27 0.72
C PHE A 93 -10.51 -5.19 -0.11
N LEU A 94 -10.62 -4.21 -1.01
CA LEU A 94 -11.79 -4.06 -1.87
C LEU A 94 -11.95 -5.24 -2.84
N THR A 95 -10.84 -5.80 -3.34
CA THR A 95 -10.87 -6.99 -4.20
C THR A 95 -11.31 -8.24 -3.46
N GLU A 96 -10.83 -8.46 -2.23
CA GLU A 96 -11.30 -9.60 -1.43
C GLU A 96 -12.75 -9.43 -0.99
N TYR A 97 -13.17 -8.20 -0.70
CA TYR A 97 -14.56 -7.90 -0.40
C TYR A 97 -15.49 -8.15 -1.59
N ASP A 98 -15.09 -7.88 -2.84
CA ASP A 98 -15.92 -8.23 -4.01
C ASP A 98 -16.22 -9.74 -4.06
N LYS A 99 -15.20 -10.59 -3.84
CA LYS A 99 -15.34 -12.05 -3.86
C LYS A 99 -16.25 -12.53 -2.74
N LEU A 100 -16.08 -11.96 -1.54
CA LEU A 100 -16.93 -12.25 -0.39
C LEU A 100 -18.37 -11.82 -0.66
N TYR A 101 -18.56 -10.61 -1.18
CA TYR A 101 -19.87 -10.07 -1.54
C TYR A 101 -20.59 -10.98 -2.55
N GLU A 102 -19.92 -11.42 -3.61
CA GLU A 102 -20.48 -12.35 -4.59
C GLU A 102 -20.91 -13.69 -3.96
N SER A 103 -20.14 -14.20 -2.99
CA SER A 103 -20.45 -15.46 -2.30
C SER A 103 -21.63 -15.35 -1.33
N LEU A 104 -21.90 -14.14 -0.82
CA LEU A 104 -22.95 -13.86 0.17
C LEU A 104 -24.21 -13.23 -0.45
N LEU A 105 -24.12 -12.80 -1.70
CA LEU A 105 -25.19 -12.10 -2.40
C LEU A 105 -26.43 -13.00 -2.53
N GLY A 106 -27.57 -12.50 -2.04
CA GLY A 106 -28.83 -13.25 -2.05
C GLY A 106 -29.06 -14.13 -0.82
N HIS A 107 -28.02 -14.34 -0.01
CA HIS A 107 -28.13 -15.05 1.28
C HIS A 107 -28.22 -14.10 2.47
N LEU A 108 -27.54 -12.95 2.41
CA LEU A 108 -27.57 -11.96 3.48
C LEU A 108 -28.40 -10.71 3.11
N PRO A 109 -29.08 -10.08 4.10
CA PRO A 109 -29.73 -8.79 3.92
C PRO A 109 -28.77 -7.67 3.48
N GLN A 110 -29.26 -6.69 2.71
CA GLN A 110 -28.44 -5.58 2.21
C GLN A 110 -27.91 -4.66 3.33
N ASP A 111 -28.62 -4.53 4.45
CA ASP A 111 -28.15 -3.78 5.63
C ASP A 111 -26.98 -4.46 6.33
N ILE A 112 -26.78 -5.76 6.10
CA ILE A 112 -25.63 -6.53 6.63
C ILE A 112 -24.51 -6.63 5.61
N LEU A 113 -24.84 -6.60 4.31
CA LEU A 113 -23.89 -6.75 3.20
C LEU A 113 -23.94 -5.52 2.27
N PRO A 114 -23.24 -4.43 2.62
CA PRO A 114 -23.19 -3.22 1.80
C PRO A 114 -22.59 -3.50 0.41
N SER A 115 -23.16 -2.87 -0.63
CA SER A 115 -22.70 -3.07 -2.00
C SER A 115 -21.33 -2.39 -2.27
N PRO A 116 -20.36 -3.09 -2.88
CA PRO A 116 -19.09 -2.49 -3.29
C PRO A 116 -19.18 -1.71 -4.60
N GLU A 117 -20.34 -1.69 -5.27
CA GLU A 117 -20.52 -1.03 -6.58
C GLU A 117 -20.00 0.42 -6.62
N PRO A 118 -20.30 1.29 -5.62
CA PRO A 118 -19.83 2.67 -5.64
C PRO A 118 -18.29 2.79 -5.60
N LEU A 119 -17.59 1.78 -5.06
CA LEU A 119 -16.14 1.78 -4.90
C LEU A 119 -15.38 1.29 -6.13
N LYS A 120 -16.08 0.88 -7.21
CA LYS A 120 -15.45 0.38 -8.44
C LYS A 120 -14.48 1.37 -9.09
N VAL A 121 -14.77 2.67 -9.01
CA VAL A 121 -13.89 3.70 -9.58
C VAL A 121 -12.59 3.78 -8.78
N LEU A 122 -12.68 3.89 -7.45
CA LEU A 122 -11.52 3.92 -6.55
C LEU A 122 -10.67 2.66 -6.72
N LYS A 123 -11.29 1.48 -6.66
CA LYS A 123 -10.61 0.18 -6.81
C LYS A 123 -9.84 0.10 -8.14
N ARG A 124 -10.47 0.46 -9.26
CA ARG A 124 -9.80 0.49 -10.58
C ARG A 124 -8.65 1.48 -10.62
N LYS A 125 -8.81 2.66 -10.00
CA LYS A 125 -7.75 3.67 -9.93
C LYS A 125 -6.54 3.15 -9.12
N ILE A 126 -6.76 2.52 -7.97
CA ILE A 126 -5.69 1.93 -7.16
C ILE A 126 -4.95 0.85 -7.96
N HIS A 127 -5.67 -0.11 -8.56
CA HIS A 127 -5.06 -1.21 -9.31
C HIS A 127 -4.31 -0.77 -10.58
N SER A 128 -4.77 0.30 -11.24
CA SER A 128 -4.06 0.86 -12.40
C SER A 128 -2.84 1.71 -12.01
N THR A 129 -2.71 2.10 -10.75
CA THR A 129 -1.65 3.01 -10.29
C THR A 129 -0.50 2.31 -9.57
N PHE A 130 -0.77 1.26 -8.80
CA PHE A 130 0.23 0.64 -7.93
C PHE A 130 0.61 -0.78 -8.37
N GLU A 131 1.91 -1.06 -8.41
CA GLU A 131 2.45 -2.42 -8.47
C GLU A 131 2.16 -3.17 -7.16
N ASP A 132 2.57 -4.45 -7.09
CA ASP A 132 2.29 -5.31 -5.94
C ASP A 132 3.15 -4.97 -4.71
N ASP A 133 4.31 -4.37 -4.91
CA ASP A 133 5.19 -3.86 -3.84
C ASP A 133 4.76 -2.47 -3.31
N GLY A 134 3.72 -1.87 -3.88
CA GLY A 134 3.22 -0.54 -3.51
C GLY A 134 3.93 0.63 -4.20
N GLU A 135 4.83 0.38 -5.15
CA GLU A 135 5.40 1.42 -6.01
C GLU A 135 4.43 1.82 -7.13
N LEU A 136 4.63 3.02 -7.67
CA LEU A 136 3.82 3.50 -8.80
C LEU A 136 4.23 2.78 -10.09
N LYS A 137 3.23 2.20 -10.77
CA LYS A 137 3.36 1.59 -12.10
C LYS A 137 4.02 2.55 -13.07
N GLU A 138 4.79 2.00 -14.01
CA GLU A 138 5.43 2.81 -15.06
C GLU A 138 4.41 3.60 -15.90
N LYS A 139 3.22 3.05 -16.08
CA LYS A 139 2.12 3.64 -16.84
C LYS A 139 1.00 4.20 -15.95
N ALA A 140 1.30 4.54 -14.69
CA ALA A 140 0.30 5.13 -13.78
C ALA A 140 -0.28 6.45 -14.32
N SER A 141 0.49 7.19 -15.13
CA SER A 141 -0.02 8.27 -15.98
C SER A 141 0.78 8.38 -17.28
N PRO A 142 0.19 8.95 -18.36
CA PRO A 142 0.93 9.23 -19.60
C PRO A 142 2.15 10.13 -19.38
N LEU A 143 2.01 11.16 -18.52
CA LEU A 143 3.09 12.10 -18.21
C LEU A 143 4.21 11.41 -17.42
N LEU A 144 3.89 10.60 -16.42
CA LEU A 144 4.89 9.85 -15.64
C LEU A 144 5.71 8.93 -16.54
N TYR A 145 5.03 8.24 -17.46
CA TYR A 145 5.70 7.38 -18.44
C TYR A 145 6.64 8.17 -19.34
N GLU A 146 6.18 9.30 -19.89
CA GLU A 146 7.00 10.19 -20.72
C GLU A 146 8.24 10.71 -19.99
N LEU A 147 8.07 11.18 -18.75
CA LEU A 147 9.16 11.67 -17.90
C LEU A 147 10.19 10.57 -17.62
N ARG A 148 9.74 9.35 -17.26
CA ARG A 148 10.64 8.21 -17.04
C ARG A 148 11.42 7.83 -18.29
N VAL A 149 10.78 7.83 -19.47
CA VAL A 149 11.45 7.57 -20.75
C VAL A 149 12.50 8.64 -21.05
N LYS A 150 12.15 9.93 -20.94
CA LYS A 150 13.09 11.05 -21.14
C LYS A 150 14.27 10.96 -20.17
N LYS A 151 13.99 10.70 -18.89
CA LYS A 151 14.99 10.55 -17.83
C LYS A 151 15.98 9.43 -18.13
N ARG A 152 15.51 8.24 -18.57
CA ARG A 152 16.39 7.13 -18.96
C ARG A 152 17.28 7.50 -20.15
N LYS A 153 16.72 8.05 -21.23
CA LYS A 153 17.48 8.46 -22.41
C LYS A 153 18.56 9.49 -22.08
N LEU A 154 18.20 10.50 -21.29
CA LEU A 154 19.14 11.54 -20.88
C LEU A 154 20.23 11.00 -19.97
N ARG A 155 19.90 10.05 -19.07
CA ARG A 155 20.90 9.35 -18.26
C ARG A 155 21.90 8.60 -19.12
N GLU A 156 21.45 7.84 -20.12
CA GLU A 156 22.34 7.12 -21.03
C GLU A 156 23.28 8.09 -21.80
N GLU A 157 22.76 9.23 -22.24
CA GLU A 157 23.55 10.26 -22.91
C GLU A 157 24.62 10.86 -21.97
N ILE A 158 24.25 11.18 -20.72
CA ILE A 158 25.19 11.64 -19.69
C ILE A 158 26.29 10.59 -19.49
N TYR A 159 25.93 9.32 -19.30
CA TYR A 159 26.92 8.26 -19.10
C TYR A 159 27.89 8.13 -20.26
N ARG A 160 27.44 8.22 -21.52
CA ARG A 160 28.34 8.19 -22.69
C ARG A 160 29.33 9.35 -22.71
N ILE A 161 28.93 10.55 -22.26
CA ILE A 161 29.84 11.69 -22.14
C ILE A 161 30.85 11.44 -21.02
N PHE A 162 30.37 10.99 -19.86
CA PHE A 162 31.23 10.67 -18.72
C PHE A 162 32.23 9.55 -19.01
N GLU A 163 31.85 8.52 -19.76
CA GLU A 163 32.76 7.43 -20.16
C GLU A 163 33.93 7.94 -21.02
N LYS A 164 33.66 8.84 -21.97
CA LYS A 164 34.70 9.49 -22.79
C LYS A 164 35.63 10.31 -21.91
N LEU A 165 35.07 11.16 -21.04
CA LEU A 165 35.85 12.01 -20.12
C LEU A 165 36.67 11.17 -19.12
N LEU A 166 36.11 10.06 -18.63
CA LEU A 166 36.78 9.14 -17.73
C LEU A 166 38.03 8.54 -18.38
N LEU A 167 37.92 8.09 -19.64
CA LEU A 167 39.05 7.57 -20.41
C LEU A 167 40.10 8.65 -20.67
N ASP A 168 39.67 9.84 -21.06
CA ASP A 168 40.59 10.94 -21.41
C ASP A 168 41.35 11.46 -20.19
N TYR A 169 40.66 11.73 -19.08
CA TYR A 169 41.29 12.18 -17.84
C TYR A 169 42.06 11.07 -17.12
N GLY A 170 41.59 9.82 -17.22
CA GLY A 170 42.30 8.65 -16.70
C GLY A 170 43.65 8.44 -17.39
N ARG A 171 43.71 8.56 -18.73
CA ARG A 171 44.97 8.49 -19.50
C ARG A 171 45.96 9.58 -19.12
N GLN A 172 45.47 10.75 -18.71
CA GLN A 172 46.29 11.88 -18.26
C GLN A 172 46.74 11.76 -16.80
N GLY A 173 46.28 10.73 -16.06
CA GLY A 173 46.61 10.54 -14.65
C GLY A 173 45.99 11.58 -13.72
N LEU A 174 44.91 12.25 -14.14
CA LEU A 174 44.27 13.33 -13.37
C LEU A 174 43.28 12.81 -12.31
N LEU A 175 42.79 11.58 -12.49
CA LEU A 175 41.79 10.96 -11.63
C LEU A 175 42.46 10.16 -10.51
N ARG A 176 41.86 10.20 -9.31
CA ARG A 176 42.23 9.34 -8.19
C ARG A 176 41.71 7.92 -8.41
N ASP A 177 40.46 7.80 -8.85
CA ASP A 177 39.80 6.54 -9.18
C ASP A 177 39.13 6.65 -10.56
N ASN A 178 39.28 5.63 -11.40
CA ASN A 178 38.65 5.61 -12.72
C ASN A 178 37.19 5.13 -12.65
N ILE A 179 36.34 5.86 -11.94
CA ILE A 179 34.91 5.55 -11.78
C ILE A 179 34.03 6.78 -12.00
N ILE A 180 32.82 6.54 -12.52
CA ILE A 180 31.73 7.51 -12.50
C ILE A 180 30.97 7.30 -11.19
N THR A 181 30.80 8.35 -10.39
CA THR A 181 30.08 8.25 -9.11
C THR A 181 29.04 9.36 -8.97
N LEU A 182 28.21 9.28 -7.94
CA LEU A 182 27.18 10.26 -7.61
C LEU A 182 27.58 11.04 -6.34
N ARG A 183 27.46 12.36 -6.38
CA ARG A 183 27.59 13.28 -5.23
C ARG A 183 26.49 14.32 -5.28
N ASN A 184 25.72 14.45 -4.20
CA ASN A 184 24.62 15.41 -4.10
C ASN A 184 23.64 15.37 -5.29
N GLY A 185 23.35 14.17 -5.80
CA GLY A 185 22.47 13.97 -6.95
C GLY A 185 23.08 14.28 -8.33
N ARG A 186 24.38 14.58 -8.40
CA ARG A 186 25.13 14.84 -9.64
C ARG A 186 26.12 13.73 -9.94
N PHE A 187 26.25 13.36 -11.21
CA PHE A 187 27.33 12.52 -11.70
C PHE A 187 28.63 13.31 -11.68
N VAL A 188 29.68 12.68 -11.18
CA VAL A 188 30.99 13.31 -10.96
C VAL A 188 32.11 12.31 -11.20
N LEU A 189 33.31 12.85 -11.47
CA LEU A 189 34.57 12.11 -11.53
C LEU A 189 35.45 12.49 -10.33
N PRO A 190 36.16 11.52 -9.71
CA PRO A 190 37.05 11.79 -8.58
C PRO A 190 38.45 12.19 -9.08
N PHE A 191 38.74 13.49 -9.06
CA PHE A 191 40.05 14.06 -9.38
C PHE A 191 40.99 14.03 -8.16
N ALA A 192 42.29 13.92 -8.39
CA ALA A 192 43.27 14.09 -7.32
C ALA A 192 43.30 15.56 -6.85
N SER A 193 43.47 15.81 -5.55
CA SER A 193 43.35 17.15 -4.94
C SER A 193 44.36 18.20 -5.43
N HIS A 194 45.51 17.77 -5.96
CA HIS A 194 46.52 18.65 -6.52
C HIS A 194 46.19 19.13 -7.95
N VAL A 195 45.20 18.51 -8.61
CA VAL A 195 44.77 18.89 -9.95
C VAL A 195 43.80 20.08 -9.86
N LYS A 196 43.87 21.01 -10.82
CA LYS A 196 42.86 22.04 -11.03
C LYS A 196 41.91 21.62 -12.17
N PRO A 197 40.83 20.88 -11.87
CA PRO A 197 39.96 20.34 -12.90
C PRO A 197 39.09 21.42 -13.54
N ARG A 198 38.69 21.19 -14.80
CA ARG A 198 37.72 22.04 -15.51
C ARG A 198 36.29 21.57 -15.21
N GLY A 199 35.76 22.00 -14.07
CA GLY A 199 34.39 21.65 -13.69
C GLY A 199 33.97 22.25 -12.37
N VAL A 200 32.77 21.87 -11.92
CA VAL A 200 32.18 22.28 -10.65
C VAL A 200 32.50 21.23 -9.59
N VAL A 201 33.09 21.64 -8.48
CA VAL A 201 33.39 20.74 -7.35
C VAL A 201 32.12 20.55 -6.52
N HIS A 202 31.68 19.29 -6.36
CA HIS A 202 30.49 18.90 -5.59
C HIS A 202 30.81 18.30 -4.23
N GLY A 203 32.09 18.17 -3.90
CA GLY A 203 32.52 17.72 -2.58
C GLY A 203 33.95 17.21 -2.57
N PHE A 204 34.39 16.84 -1.36
CA PHE A 204 35.73 16.36 -1.06
C PHE A 204 35.63 14.98 -0.38
N SER A 205 36.68 14.16 -0.50
CA SER A 205 36.82 12.99 0.38
C SER A 205 37.06 13.43 1.82
N LYS A 206 36.88 12.52 2.79
CA LYS A 206 37.11 12.80 4.21
C LYS A 206 38.55 13.26 4.50
N THR A 207 39.51 12.79 3.71
CA THR A 207 40.93 13.16 3.81
C THR A 207 41.30 14.34 2.90
N GLU A 208 40.33 14.90 2.17
CA GLU A 208 40.51 15.97 1.18
C GLU A 208 41.49 15.65 0.04
N GLU A 209 41.88 14.39 -0.12
CA GLU A 209 42.78 13.93 -1.19
C GLU A 209 42.07 13.77 -2.55
N THR A 210 40.73 13.77 -2.55
CA THR A 210 39.91 13.57 -3.75
C THR A 210 38.88 14.68 -3.90
N LEU A 211 38.85 15.31 -5.08
CA LEU A 211 37.85 16.29 -5.49
C LEU A 211 36.80 15.59 -6.35
N TYR A 212 35.53 15.65 -5.98
CA TYR A 212 34.45 15.14 -6.80
C TYR A 212 33.92 16.22 -7.73
N VAL A 213 34.21 16.10 -9.03
CA VAL A 213 34.00 17.18 -9.99
C VAL A 213 33.00 16.79 -11.07
N GLU A 214 32.04 17.67 -11.34
CA GLU A 214 31.17 17.67 -12.52
C GLU A 214 31.88 18.44 -13.65
N PRO A 215 32.31 17.79 -14.74
CA PRO A 215 32.95 18.47 -15.87
C PRO A 215 31.99 19.48 -16.53
N PHE A 216 32.50 20.63 -16.98
CA PHE A 216 31.67 21.71 -17.53
C PHE A 216 30.82 21.28 -18.73
N GLU A 217 31.34 20.37 -19.56
CA GLU A 217 30.67 19.79 -20.73
C GLU A 217 29.40 19.01 -20.35
N THR A 218 29.29 18.57 -19.09
CA THR A 218 28.16 17.79 -18.59
C THR A 218 27.14 18.63 -17.82
N VAL A 219 27.46 19.89 -17.47
CA VAL A 219 26.62 20.72 -16.57
C VAL A 219 25.22 20.94 -17.15
N GLU A 220 25.11 21.29 -18.43
CA GLU A 220 23.81 21.58 -19.04
C GLU A 220 22.92 20.33 -19.09
N ILE A 221 23.48 19.19 -19.50
CA ILE A 221 22.74 17.94 -19.63
C ILE A 221 22.36 17.36 -18.25
N GLN A 222 23.22 17.49 -17.24
CA GLN A 222 22.89 17.12 -15.87
C GLN A 222 21.82 18.02 -15.26
N ASN A 223 21.83 19.33 -15.53
CA ASN A 223 20.76 20.23 -15.09
C ASN A 223 19.40 19.81 -15.69
N LYS A 224 19.35 19.45 -16.97
CA LYS A 224 18.13 18.89 -17.60
C LYS A 224 17.69 17.58 -16.92
N TYR A 225 18.63 16.73 -16.52
CA TYR A 225 18.34 15.48 -15.82
C TYR A 225 17.75 15.69 -14.43
N VAL A 226 18.33 16.61 -13.65
CA VAL A 226 17.79 16.99 -12.34
C VAL A 226 16.38 17.58 -12.48
N LYS A 227 16.14 18.42 -13.49
CA LYS A 227 14.80 18.95 -13.78
C LYS A 227 13.78 17.84 -14.05
N LEU A 228 14.14 16.83 -14.84
CA LEU A 228 13.27 15.66 -15.09
C LEU A 228 13.00 14.83 -13.83
N ILE A 229 13.95 14.76 -12.88
CA ILE A 229 13.75 14.09 -11.59
C ILE A 229 12.70 14.83 -10.76
N GLU A 230 12.80 16.16 -10.67
CA GLU A 230 11.82 16.97 -9.93
C GLU A 230 10.43 16.92 -10.60
N GLU A 231 10.35 17.05 -11.93
CA GLU A 231 9.09 16.90 -12.66
C GLU A 231 8.45 15.52 -12.45
N GLU A 232 9.25 14.43 -12.43
CA GLU A 232 8.74 13.09 -12.11
C GLU A 232 8.21 13.02 -10.67
N ARG A 233 8.92 13.62 -9.72
CA ARG A 233 8.51 13.64 -8.32
C ARG A 233 7.18 14.38 -8.15
N GLU A 234 7.05 15.56 -8.74
CA GLU A 234 5.82 16.36 -8.72
C GLU A 234 4.63 15.58 -9.32
N GLU A 235 4.85 14.88 -10.43
CA GLU A 235 3.82 14.05 -11.06
C GLU A 235 3.42 12.87 -10.17
N ARG A 236 4.37 12.20 -9.51
CA ARG A 236 4.05 11.15 -8.51
C ARG A 236 3.21 11.70 -7.37
N GLU A 237 3.59 12.85 -6.81
CA GLU A 237 2.83 13.50 -5.73
C GLU A 237 1.43 13.92 -6.19
N ARG A 238 1.28 14.38 -7.44
CA ARG A 238 -0.03 14.68 -8.05
C ARG A 238 -0.90 13.42 -8.15
N ILE A 239 -0.37 12.32 -8.68
CA ILE A 239 -1.10 11.04 -8.81
C ILE A 239 -1.56 10.54 -7.43
N ILE A 240 -0.67 10.58 -6.43
CA ILE A 240 -0.99 10.13 -5.07
C ILE A 240 -2.10 11.01 -4.46
N ARG A 241 -2.02 12.34 -4.61
CA ARG A 241 -3.07 13.25 -4.12
C ARG A 241 -4.42 12.98 -4.75
N GLU A 242 -4.47 12.69 -6.05
CA GLU A 242 -5.71 12.33 -6.75
C GLU A 242 -6.36 11.08 -6.15
N ILE A 243 -5.56 10.05 -5.85
CA ILE A 243 -6.06 8.81 -5.23
C ILE A 243 -6.47 9.03 -3.79
N LEU A 244 -5.70 9.81 -3.02
CA LEU A 244 -6.07 10.16 -1.65
C LEU A 244 -7.40 10.91 -1.60
N GLY A 245 -7.65 11.84 -2.53
CA GLY A 245 -8.93 12.52 -2.65
C GLY A 245 -10.09 11.53 -2.81
N LEU A 246 -9.98 10.61 -3.78
CA LEU A 246 -10.98 9.55 -3.98
C LEU A 246 -11.11 8.64 -2.75
N LEU A 247 -10.01 8.32 -2.08
CA LEU A 247 -10.03 7.50 -0.88
C LEU A 247 -10.77 8.19 0.27
N TRP A 248 -10.52 9.48 0.50
CA TRP A 248 -11.17 10.27 1.54
C TRP A 248 -12.68 10.40 1.28
N GLU A 249 -13.07 10.70 0.04
CA GLU A 249 -14.48 10.78 -0.37
C GLU A 249 -15.24 9.47 -0.10
N ASN A 250 -14.56 8.33 -0.29
CA ASN A 250 -15.16 7.00 -0.14
C ASN A 250 -14.90 6.37 1.24
N ALA A 251 -14.13 7.01 2.12
CA ALA A 251 -13.75 6.46 3.42
C ALA A 251 -14.95 6.05 4.31
N PRO A 252 -16.08 6.80 4.34
CA PRO A 252 -17.25 6.38 5.10
C PRO A 252 -17.84 5.04 4.65
N LEU A 253 -17.96 4.81 3.34
CA LEU A 253 -18.46 3.55 2.79
C LEU A 253 -17.45 2.41 2.98
N ILE A 254 -16.15 2.69 2.86
CA ILE A 254 -15.11 1.69 3.18
C ILE A 254 -15.20 1.30 4.66
N LYS A 255 -15.49 2.24 5.55
CA LYS A 255 -15.71 1.97 6.97
C LYS A 255 -16.93 1.08 7.19
N GLU A 256 -18.05 1.38 6.53
CA GLU A 256 -19.27 0.57 6.62
C GLU A 256 -19.01 -0.89 6.17
N ILE A 257 -18.29 -1.06 5.05
CA ILE A 257 -17.88 -2.36 4.54
C ILE A 257 -16.91 -3.07 5.51
N TRP A 258 -15.95 -2.34 6.08
CA TRP A 258 -15.01 -2.89 7.08
C TRP A 258 -15.74 -3.34 8.35
N GLU A 259 -16.71 -2.58 8.84
CA GLU A 259 -17.54 -2.96 9.99
C GLU A 259 -18.44 -4.17 9.68
N ALA A 260 -19.03 -4.20 8.48
CA ALA A 260 -19.83 -5.33 7.99
C ALA A 260 -18.99 -6.60 7.88
N LEU A 261 -17.77 -6.53 7.33
CA LEU A 261 -16.83 -7.64 7.25
C LEU A 261 -16.57 -8.23 8.64
N GLY A 262 -16.27 -7.38 9.63
CA GLY A 262 -16.00 -7.85 10.99
C GLY A 262 -17.21 -8.51 11.62
N PHE A 263 -18.41 -7.97 11.40
CA PHE A 263 -19.65 -8.58 11.90
C PHE A 263 -19.91 -9.94 11.24
N ILE A 264 -19.77 -10.03 9.91
CA ILE A 264 -19.94 -11.27 9.15
C ILE A 264 -18.91 -12.32 9.59
N GLU A 265 -17.65 -11.95 9.80
CA GLU A 265 -16.61 -12.88 10.28
C GLU A 265 -16.94 -13.42 11.68
N VAL A 266 -17.52 -12.60 12.57
CA VAL A 266 -18.00 -13.07 13.88
C VAL A 266 -19.18 -14.04 13.74
N ILE A 267 -20.16 -13.77 12.86
CA ILE A 267 -21.24 -14.73 12.58
C ILE A 267 -20.68 -16.04 12.05
N TYR A 268 -19.72 -15.97 11.12
CA TYR A 268 -19.01 -17.13 10.59
C TYR A 268 -18.28 -17.90 11.70
N ALA A 269 -17.56 -17.23 12.60
CA ALA A 269 -16.90 -17.86 13.74
C ALA A 269 -17.90 -18.57 14.67
N LEU A 270 -19.07 -17.97 14.93
CA LEU A 270 -20.13 -18.60 15.71
C LEU A 270 -20.71 -19.84 15.01
N TYR A 271 -20.90 -19.79 13.69
CA TYR A 271 -21.28 -20.97 12.91
C TYR A 271 -20.22 -22.08 13.00
N ARG A 272 -18.94 -21.75 12.80
CA ARG A 272 -17.84 -22.73 12.88
C ARG A 272 -17.73 -23.36 14.26
N PHE A 273 -17.90 -22.56 15.31
CA PHE A 273 -17.97 -23.08 16.68
C PHE A 273 -19.19 -24.00 16.87
N LYS A 274 -20.37 -23.61 16.38
CA LYS A 274 -21.58 -24.45 16.45
C LYS A 274 -21.37 -25.80 15.77
N ASP A 275 -20.80 -25.79 14.56
CA ASP A 275 -20.54 -26.98 13.76
C ASP A 275 -19.50 -27.89 14.41
N GLU A 276 -18.35 -27.33 14.83
CA GLU A 276 -17.25 -28.09 15.42
C GLU A 276 -17.62 -28.72 16.78
N TYR A 277 -18.39 -28.00 17.60
CA TYR A 277 -18.78 -28.45 18.94
C TYR A 277 -20.19 -29.04 19.02
N ASN A 278 -20.88 -29.21 17.88
CA ASN A 278 -22.25 -29.72 17.79
C ASN A 278 -23.23 -29.02 18.74
N CYS A 279 -23.17 -27.68 18.77
CA CYS A 279 -24.06 -26.87 19.59
C CYS A 279 -25.48 -26.83 19.00
N VAL A 280 -26.48 -26.67 19.87
CA VAL A 280 -27.90 -26.51 19.51
C VAL A 280 -28.13 -25.11 18.92
#